data_AF-A0A2V9J849-F1
#
_entry.id   AF-A0A2V9J849-F1
#
_cell.length_a   1.000
_cell.length_b   1.000
_cell.length_c   1.000
_cell.angle_alpha   90.00
_cell.angle_beta   90.00
_cell.angle_gamma   90.00
#
_symmetry.space_group_name_H-M   'P 1'
#
loop_
_entity.id
_entity.type
_entity.pdbx_description
1 polymer ?
#
loop_
_entity_poly.entity_id
_entity_poly.type
_entity_poly.pdbx_seq_one_letter_code
_entity_poly.pdbx_strand_id
1 'polypeptide(L)'
;MTALLASKCIERHLTSSNELAGLRKLIARDLGDAAVPGLSADRTFATAYNAVLQLSKMALVCAGYRVSATLPGHHQTTFEVAGLVLGAAARQLNDYFETCRRKRNAIDYDSADVTC
;
A
#
# COMPACT_ATOMS: atom_id res chain seq x y z
N MET A 1 11.54 -12.36 -5.44
CA MET A 1 10.95 -12.00 -6.75
C MET A 1 10.49 -13.21 -7.56
N THR A 2 11.35 -14.19 -7.88
CA THR A 2 11.01 -15.37 -8.71
C THR A 2 9.83 -16.19 -8.16
N ALA A 3 9.82 -16.48 -6.86
CA ALA A 3 8.73 -17.24 -6.23
C ALA A 3 7.36 -16.52 -6.33
N LEU A 4 7.34 -15.20 -6.12
CA LEU A 4 6.13 -14.38 -6.18
C LEU A 4 5.54 -14.29 -7.60
N LEU A 5 6.39 -14.32 -8.63
CA LEU A 5 5.95 -14.41 -10.03
C LEU A 5 5.39 -15.80 -10.34
N ALA A 6 6.05 -16.86 -9.88
CA ALA A 6 5.61 -18.23 -10.08
C ALA A 6 4.25 -18.50 -9.42
N SER A 7 4.02 -17.92 -8.23
CA SER A 7 2.75 -18.02 -7.50
C SER A 7 1.67 -17.03 -7.97
N LYS A 8 1.94 -16.21 -9.00
CA LYS A 8 1.05 -15.15 -9.50
C LYS A 8 0.61 -14.12 -8.44
N CYS A 9 1.37 -13.96 -7.37
CA CYS A 9 1.14 -12.87 -6.41
C CYS A 9 1.48 -11.51 -7.04
N ILE A 10 2.45 -11.51 -7.95
CA ILE A 10 2.82 -10.37 -8.78
C ILE A 10 2.92 -10.77 -10.25
N GLU A 11 2.82 -9.79 -11.12
CA GLU A 11 2.91 -9.92 -12.57
C GLU A 11 3.93 -8.93 -13.12
N ARG A 12 4.54 -9.27 -14.26
CA ARG A 12 5.31 -8.30 -15.05
C ARG A 12 4.35 -7.23 -15.56
N HIS A 13 4.79 -5.98 -15.50
CA HIS A 13 3.99 -4.83 -15.89
C HIS A 13 4.84 -3.78 -16.58
N LEU A 14 4.31 -3.20 -17.65
CA LEU A 14 4.92 -2.04 -18.30
C LEU A 14 4.08 -0.82 -17.94
N THR A 15 4.64 0.06 -17.12
CA THR A 15 3.95 1.27 -16.69
C THR A 15 3.88 2.33 -17.80
N SER A 16 2.99 3.30 -17.63
CA SER A 16 2.85 4.45 -18.51
C SER A 16 2.91 5.77 -17.72
N SER A 17 3.26 6.87 -18.39
CA SER A 17 3.24 8.20 -17.77
C SER A 17 1.87 8.56 -17.20
N ASN A 18 0.78 8.10 -17.83
CA ASN A 18 -0.60 8.31 -17.38
C ASN A 18 -0.89 7.56 -16.07
N GLU A 19 -0.45 6.30 -15.96
CA GLU A 19 -0.59 5.52 -14.72
C GLU A 19 0.18 6.16 -13.57
N LEU A 20 1.44 6.55 -13.81
CA LEU A 20 2.25 7.23 -12.81
C LEU A 20 1.65 8.58 -12.39
N ALA A 21 1.06 9.32 -13.33
CA ALA A 21 0.35 10.56 -13.02
C ALA A 21 -0.92 10.30 -12.19
N GLY A 22 -1.65 9.23 -12.48
CA GLY A 22 -2.80 8.79 -11.69
C GLY A 22 -2.41 8.45 -10.25
N LEU A 23 -1.36 7.66 -10.06
CA LEU A 23 -0.84 7.32 -8.73
C LEU A 23 -0.40 8.56 -7.96
N ARG A 24 0.35 9.49 -8.58
CA ARG A 24 0.74 10.76 -7.95
C ARG A 24 -0.47 11.59 -7.51
N LYS A 25 -1.52 11.67 -8.33
CA LYS A 25 -2.76 12.38 -7.97
C LYS A 25 -3.45 11.75 -6.78
N LEU A 26 -3.54 10.42 -6.72
CA LEU A 26 -4.13 9.71 -5.59
C LEU A 26 -3.34 9.95 -4.31
N ILE A 27 -2.00 9.82 -4.37
CA ILE A 27 -1.12 10.07 -3.23
C ILE A 27 -1.30 11.50 -2.71
N ALA A 28 -1.26 12.50 -3.60
CA ALA A 28 -1.41 13.90 -3.23
C ALA A 28 -2.78 14.19 -2.60
N ARG A 29 -3.85 13.64 -3.18
CA ARG A 29 -5.20 13.74 -2.62
C ARG A 29 -5.26 13.15 -1.22
N ASP A 30 -4.82 11.91 -1.04
CA ASP A 30 -4.92 11.21 0.24
C ASP A 30 -4.09 11.91 1.34
N LEU A 31 -2.92 12.46 1.00
CA LEU A 31 -2.15 13.29 1.94
C LEU A 31 -2.87 14.60 2.29
N GLY A 32 -3.51 15.26 1.32
CA GLY A 32 -4.31 16.47 1.56
C GLY A 32 -5.52 16.18 2.44
N ASP A 33 -6.24 15.09 2.14
CA ASP A 33 -7.40 14.64 2.89
C ASP A 33 -7.01 14.27 4.33
N ALA A 34 -5.89 13.56 4.53
CA ALA A 34 -5.40 13.22 5.87
C ALA A 34 -5.04 14.45 6.72
N ALA A 35 -4.74 15.59 6.08
CA ALA A 35 -4.43 16.85 6.74
C ALA A 35 -5.66 17.72 7.04
N VAL A 36 -6.88 17.30 6.67
CA VAL A 36 -8.11 18.06 6.92
C VAL A 36 -8.37 18.19 8.44
N PRO A 37 -8.51 19.41 8.97
CA PRO A 37 -8.84 19.62 10.38
C PRO A 37 -10.17 18.98 10.76
N GLY A 38 -10.23 18.37 11.94
CA GLY A 38 -11.46 17.76 12.47
C GLY A 38 -11.70 16.31 12.04
N LEU A 39 -10.82 15.71 11.23
CA LEU A 39 -10.82 14.25 11.04
C LEU A 39 -10.44 13.54 12.35
N SER A 40 -11.08 12.38 12.58
CA SER A 40 -10.68 11.51 13.68
C SER A 40 -9.30 10.92 13.40
N ALA A 41 -8.58 10.54 14.47
CA ALA A 41 -7.28 9.90 14.35
C ALA A 41 -7.30 8.64 13.46
N ASP A 42 -8.37 7.85 13.55
CA ASP A 42 -8.55 6.65 12.72
C ASP A 42 -8.73 6.99 11.24
N ARG A 43 -9.51 8.03 10.92
CA ARG A 43 -9.69 8.49 9.54
C ARG A 43 -8.42 9.11 8.99
N THR A 44 -7.75 9.99 9.75
CA THR A 44 -6.44 10.53 9.38
C THR A 44 -5.44 9.40 9.09
N PHE A 45 -5.37 8.40 9.96
CA PHE A 45 -4.48 7.26 9.80
C PHE A 45 -4.83 6.42 8.57
N ALA A 46 -6.10 6.06 8.38
CA ALA A 46 -6.54 5.25 7.24
C ALA A 46 -6.25 5.93 5.90
N THR A 47 -6.47 7.25 5.82
CA THR A 47 -6.21 8.04 4.61
C THR A 47 -4.72 8.17 4.33
N ALA A 48 -3.90 8.51 5.34
CA ALA A 48 -2.44 8.56 5.20
C ALA A 48 -1.85 7.18 4.84
N TYR A 49 -2.40 6.11 5.41
CA TYR A 49 -2.04 4.74 5.05
C TYR A 49 -2.35 4.42 3.58
N ASN A 50 -3.50 4.87 3.05
CA ASN A 50 -3.79 4.66 1.63
C ASN A 50 -2.78 5.40 0.74
N ALA A 51 -2.35 6.61 1.12
CA ALA A 51 -1.33 7.35 0.38
C ALA A 51 -0.03 6.53 0.25
N VAL A 52 0.48 5.95 1.34
CA VAL A 52 1.71 5.14 1.29
C VAL A 52 1.52 3.83 0.55
N LEU A 53 0.33 3.23 0.60
CA LEU A 53 0.02 2.06 -0.20
C LEU A 53 0.09 2.38 -1.71
N GLN A 54 -0.45 3.52 -2.14
CA GLN A 54 -0.36 3.95 -3.54
C GLN A 54 1.08 4.31 -3.93
N LEU A 55 1.86 4.93 -3.04
CA LEU A 55 3.29 5.18 -3.26
C LEU A 55 4.08 3.89 -3.42
N SER A 56 3.77 2.87 -2.61
CA SER A 56 4.40 1.55 -2.69
C SER A 56 4.06 0.88 -4.03
N LYS A 57 2.79 0.93 -4.46
CA LYS A 57 2.39 0.48 -5.81
C LYS A 57 3.14 1.23 -6.92
N MET A 58 3.36 2.54 -6.76
CA MET A 58 4.14 3.34 -7.70
C MET A 58 5.59 2.84 -7.81
N ALA A 59 6.22 2.49 -6.70
CA ALA A 59 7.56 1.89 -6.71
C ALA A 59 7.59 0.56 -7.49
N LEU A 60 6.57 -0.29 -7.29
CA LEU A 60 6.44 -1.56 -8.01
C LEU A 60 6.31 -1.38 -9.52
N VAL A 61 5.39 -0.52 -9.98
CA VAL A 61 5.16 -0.33 -11.42
C VAL A 61 6.35 0.33 -12.11
N CYS A 62 7.08 1.21 -11.42
CA CYS A 62 8.38 1.74 -11.88
C CYS A 62 9.43 0.63 -12.02
N ALA A 63 9.42 -0.36 -11.14
CA ALA A 63 10.30 -1.52 -11.19
C ALA A 63 9.83 -2.61 -12.20
N GLY A 64 8.72 -2.39 -12.91
CA GLY A 64 8.19 -3.30 -13.91
C GLY A 64 7.31 -4.43 -13.37
N TYR A 65 6.68 -4.22 -12.21
CA TYR A 65 5.83 -5.20 -11.54
C TYR A 65 4.51 -4.61 -11.10
N ARG A 66 3.48 -5.45 -10.98
CA ARG A 66 2.22 -5.11 -10.30
C ARG A 66 1.78 -6.27 -9.41
N VAL A 67 1.09 -5.96 -8.32
CA VAL A 67 0.44 -6.97 -7.47
C VAL A 67 -0.93 -7.28 -8.04
N SER A 68 -1.33 -8.55 -8.02
CA SER A 68 -2.68 -8.93 -8.41
C SER A 68 -3.71 -8.33 -7.45
N ALA A 69 -4.67 -7.55 -7.97
CA ALA A 69 -5.70 -6.91 -7.15
C ALA A 69 -6.68 -7.92 -6.51
N THR A 70 -6.75 -9.14 -7.05
CA THR A 70 -7.60 -10.23 -6.52
C THR A 70 -6.88 -11.09 -5.48
N LEU A 71 -5.60 -10.83 -5.21
CA LEU A 71 -4.82 -11.57 -4.23
C LEU A 71 -5.30 -11.20 -2.80
N PRO A 72 -5.72 -12.18 -1.99
CA PRO A 72 -5.90 -11.97 -0.56
C PRO A 72 -4.60 -11.49 0.06
N GLY A 73 -4.65 -10.41 0.86
CA GLY A 73 -3.43 -9.84 1.45
C GLY A 73 -2.57 -9.02 0.49
N HIS A 74 -3.10 -8.56 -0.66
CA HIS A 74 -2.36 -7.74 -1.64
C HIS A 74 -1.65 -6.50 -1.04
N HIS A 75 -2.12 -5.92 0.08
CA HIS A 75 -1.38 -4.87 0.80
C HIS A 75 -0.04 -5.37 1.35
N GLN A 76 -0.05 -6.53 2.02
CA GLN A 76 1.16 -7.15 2.55
C GLN A 76 2.15 -7.45 1.43
N THR A 77 1.68 -8.06 0.33
CA THR A 77 2.50 -8.34 -0.84
C THR A 77 3.03 -7.05 -1.48
N THR A 78 2.25 -5.96 -1.50
CA THR A 78 2.71 -4.67 -2.01
C THR A 78 3.90 -4.14 -1.20
N PHE A 79 3.82 -4.16 0.14
CA PHE A 79 4.92 -3.71 1.00
C PHE A 79 6.14 -4.63 0.93
N GLU A 80 5.93 -5.95 0.96
CA GLU A 80 7.01 -6.93 0.79
C GLU A 80 7.80 -6.67 -0.50
N VAL A 81 7.10 -6.53 -1.63
CA VAL A 81 7.72 -6.30 -2.93
C VAL A 81 8.34 -4.89 -2.99
N ALA A 82 7.71 -3.88 -2.38
CA ALA A 82 8.27 -2.53 -2.31
C ALA A 82 9.63 -2.53 -1.60
N GLY A 83 9.76 -3.26 -0.49
CA GLY A 83 11.03 -3.46 0.20
C GLY A 83 12.07 -4.17 -0.66
N LEU A 84 11.66 -5.17 -1.45
CA LEU A 84 12.56 -5.88 -2.36
C LEU A 84 13.06 -4.99 -3.52
N VAL A 85 12.21 -4.13 -4.08
CA VAL A 85 12.60 -3.28 -5.23
C VAL A 85 13.37 -2.02 -4.80
N LEU A 86 13.05 -1.44 -3.64
CA LEU A 86 13.75 -0.27 -3.10
C LEU A 86 15.05 -0.63 -2.37
N GLY A 87 15.19 -1.89 -1.93
CA GLY A 87 16.39 -2.39 -1.28
C GLY A 87 16.56 -1.91 0.17
N ALA A 88 17.78 -2.06 0.69
CA ALA A 88 18.09 -1.90 2.11
C ALA A 88 17.74 -0.51 2.67
N ALA A 89 17.81 0.54 1.84
CA ALA A 89 17.48 1.91 2.25
C ALA A 89 16.01 2.07 2.68
N ALA A 90 15.11 1.24 2.17
CA ALA A 90 13.68 1.29 2.50
C ALA A 90 13.27 0.34 3.63
N ARG A 91 14.21 -0.44 4.20
CA ARG A 91 13.87 -1.51 5.16
C ARG A 91 13.11 -0.99 6.38
N GLN A 92 13.63 0.06 7.03
CA GLN A 92 12.99 0.62 8.22
C GLN A 92 11.58 1.16 7.94
N LEU A 93 11.41 1.81 6.78
CA LEU A 93 10.10 2.29 6.33
C LEU A 93 9.16 1.12 6.07
N ASN A 94 9.64 0.04 5.46
CA ASN A 94 8.83 -1.12 5.16
C ASN A 94 8.33 -1.83 6.44
N ASP A 95 9.21 -2.01 7.42
CA ASP A 95 8.86 -2.62 8.72
C ASP A 95 7.82 -1.75 9.46
N TYR A 96 7.98 -0.43 9.38
CA TYR A 96 7.00 0.53 9.91
C TYR A 96 5.64 0.41 9.20
N PHE A 97 5.62 0.37 7.86
CA PHE A 97 4.37 0.26 7.11
C PHE A 97 3.67 -1.08 7.26
N GLU A 98 4.39 -2.18 7.48
CA GLU A 98 3.78 -3.47 7.84
C GLU A 98 3.10 -3.41 9.22
N THR A 99 3.71 -2.70 10.17
CA THR A 99 3.06 -2.41 11.46
C THR A 99 1.80 -1.57 11.27
N CYS A 100 1.84 -0.55 10.41
CA CYS A 100 0.66 0.24 10.07
C CYS A 100 -0.43 -0.60 9.40
N ARG A 101 -0.08 -1.52 8.49
CA ARG A 101 -1.03 -2.42 7.82
C ARG A 101 -1.80 -3.27 8.83
N ARG A 102 -1.10 -3.84 9.81
CA ARG A 102 -1.72 -4.61 10.90
C ARG A 102 -2.67 -3.75 11.73
N LYS A 103 -2.24 -2.53 12.09
CA LYS A 103 -3.09 -1.57 12.81
C LYS A 103 -4.34 -1.18 12.02
N ARG A 104 -4.23 -0.95 10.72
CA ARG A 104 -5.36 -0.65 9.83
C ARG A 104 -6.37 -1.79 9.80
N ASN A 105 -5.89 -3.03 9.71
CA ASN A 105 -6.77 -4.19 9.79
C ASN A 105 -7.49 -4.28 11.15
N ALA A 106 -6.80 -4.00 12.26
CA ALA A 106 -7.43 -3.97 13.57
C ALA A 106 -8.51 -2.87 13.66
N ILE A 107 -8.21 -1.64 13.23
CA ILE A 107 -9.20 -0.54 13.23
C ILE A 107 -10.45 -0.88 12.39
N ASP A 108 -10.26 -1.46 11.20
CA ASP A 108 -11.37 -1.78 10.29
C ASP A 108 -12.20 -2.98 10.74
N TYR A 109 -11.66 -3.91 11.54
CA TYR A 109 -12.32 -5.19 11.85
C TYR A 109 -12.55 -5.47 13.35
N ASP A 110 -11.84 -4.84 14.30
CA ASP A 110 -12.02 -5.09 15.75
C ASP A 110 -13.34 -4.52 16.30
N SER A 111 -14.07 -3.73 15.51
CA SER A 111 -15.41 -3.23 15.86
C SER A 111 -16.54 -4.05 15.23
N ALA A 112 -16.23 -5.14 14.52
CA ALA A 112 -17.23 -5.97 13.84
C ALA A 112 -17.73 -7.17 14.68
N ASP A 113 -17.13 -7.47 15.85
CA ASP A 113 -17.68 -8.44 16.79
C ASP A 113 -18.58 -7.75 17.83
N VAL A 114 -19.74 -7.28 17.37
CA VAL A 114 -20.93 -7.22 18.22
C VAL A 114 -21.78 -8.42 17.84
N THR A 115 -21.43 -9.58 18.40
CA THR A 115 -22.38 -10.70 18.49
C THR A 115 -23.22 -10.48 19.73
N CYS A 116 -24.53 -10.35 19.51
CA CYS A 116 -25.56 -10.32 20.54
C CYS A 116 -25.69 -11.68 21.24
#